data_AF-A0A117KCC3-F1
#
_entry.id   AF-A0A117KCC3-F1
#
_cell.length_a   1.000
_cell.length_b   1.000
_cell.length_c   1.000
_cell.angle_alpha   90.00
_cell.angle_beta   90.00
_cell.angle_gamma   90.00
#
_symmetry.space_group_name_H-M   'P 1'
#
loop_
_entity.id
_entity.type
_entity.pdbx_description
1 polymer ?
#
loop_
_entity_poly.entity_id
_entity_poly.type
_entity_poly.pdbx_seq_one_letter_code
_entity_poly.pdbx_strand_id
1 'polypeptide(L)'
;MKKILLPVFLVTSYSCFAQVGINTDFPKATLDIVGSPTDPNKFDGVIAPRITASDLKSKSYGSPQTGAIVYVTSPDLSPSGQTIDVTSTGYYFFNGAPSVNRWVKIVSGNLALNGITAPYDTPNSGSLLLNDKHYTVRIFGGNTGIILPDASTCKGRIYILIGSNGISSKSISTVAGGGIYDDVTNANISSISGSQRYQIQSDGISWIVIGR
;
A
#
# COMPACT_ATOMS: atom_id res chain seq x y z
N MET A 1 -7.26 -51.18 -59.18
CA MET A 1 -7.33 -49.76 -58.80
C MET A 1 -6.80 -49.62 -57.37
N LYS A 2 -5.63 -49.00 -57.18
CA LYS A 2 -4.94 -48.92 -55.87
C LYS A 2 -5.63 -47.88 -54.96
N LYS A 3 -6.09 -48.30 -53.78
CA LYS A 3 -6.74 -47.45 -52.76
C LYS A 3 -5.69 -46.65 -51.96
N ILE A 4 -4.98 -45.72 -52.62
CA ILE A 4 -3.91 -44.91 -51.98
C ILE A 4 -4.45 -43.60 -51.37
N LEU A 5 -5.78 -43.44 -51.26
CA LEU A 5 -6.38 -42.19 -50.77
C LEU A 5 -6.46 -42.10 -49.23
N LEU A 6 -6.36 -43.22 -48.51
CA LEU A 6 -6.49 -43.25 -47.04
C LEU A 6 -5.26 -42.73 -46.27
N PRO A 7 -3.99 -42.99 -46.68
CA PRO A 7 -2.84 -42.49 -45.93
C PRO A 7 -2.61 -40.98 -46.09
N VAL A 8 -3.09 -40.36 -47.18
CA VAL A 8 -2.91 -38.91 -47.45
C VAL A 8 -3.78 -38.07 -46.51
N PHE A 9 -4.97 -38.56 -46.14
CA PHE A 9 -5.88 -37.85 -45.24
C PHE A 9 -5.40 -37.84 -43.78
N LEU A 10 -4.60 -38.83 -43.37
CA LEU A 10 -4.16 -39.00 -41.98
C LEU A 10 -2.95 -38.12 -41.60
N VAL A 11 -2.21 -37.58 -42.59
CA VAL A 11 -0.96 -36.83 -42.36
C VAL A 11 -1.20 -35.31 -42.25
N THR A 12 -2.45 -34.85 -42.32
CA THR A 12 -2.81 -33.43 -42.17
C THR A 12 -3.48 -33.13 -40.82
N SER A 13 -3.02 -33.78 -39.74
CA SER A 13 -3.34 -33.33 -38.38
C SER A 13 -2.62 -32.01 -38.11
N TYR A 14 -3.18 -30.92 -38.66
CA TYR A 14 -2.80 -29.56 -38.36
C TYR A 14 -3.03 -29.31 -36.86
N SER A 15 -1.97 -28.89 -36.17
CA SER A 15 -2.08 -28.30 -34.85
C SER A 15 -2.78 -26.94 -34.99
N CYS A 16 -4.11 -26.93 -34.89
CA CYS A 16 -4.87 -25.69 -34.91
C CYS A 16 -4.63 -24.95 -33.58
N PHE A 17 -3.92 -23.83 -33.62
CA PHE A 17 -3.93 -22.88 -32.52
C PHE A 17 -5.33 -22.24 -32.47
N ALA A 18 -6.19 -22.74 -31.59
CA ALA A 18 -7.54 -22.21 -31.44
C ALA A 18 -7.54 -21.04 -30.45
N GLN A 19 -8.01 -19.89 -30.93
CA GLN A 19 -8.42 -18.79 -30.05
C GLN A 19 -9.80 -19.13 -29.47
N VAL A 20 -10.05 -18.77 -28.21
CA VAL A 20 -11.35 -19.00 -27.57
C VAL A 20 -12.14 -17.69 -27.59
N GLY A 21 -13.18 -17.64 -28.42
CA GLY A 21 -14.19 -16.58 -28.37
C GLY A 21 -15.40 -17.01 -27.54
N ILE A 22 -15.84 -16.15 -26.62
CA ILE A 22 -17.13 -16.27 -25.94
C ILE A 22 -17.99 -15.08 -26.37
N ASN A 23 -19.15 -15.38 -26.95
CA ASN A 23 -20.06 -14.38 -27.51
C ASN A 23 -19.44 -13.54 -28.66
N THR A 24 -18.46 -14.12 -29.39
CA THR A 24 -17.87 -13.54 -30.61
C THR A 24 -17.36 -14.65 -31.55
N ASP A 25 -17.61 -14.51 -32.84
CA ASP A 25 -17.10 -15.43 -33.88
C ASP A 25 -15.70 -15.03 -34.39
N PHE A 26 -15.27 -13.82 -34.06
CA PHE A 26 -13.99 -13.24 -34.48
C PHE A 26 -13.17 -12.81 -33.27
N PRO A 27 -12.64 -13.75 -32.47
CA PRO A 27 -11.83 -13.42 -31.31
C PRO A 27 -10.61 -12.58 -31.71
N LYS A 28 -10.27 -11.59 -30.89
CA LYS A 28 -9.11 -10.69 -31.10
C LYS A 28 -7.95 -10.95 -30.13
N ALA A 29 -8.10 -11.96 -29.28
CA ALA A 29 -7.10 -12.40 -28.31
C ALA A 29 -7.21 -13.92 -28.09
N THR A 30 -6.24 -14.51 -27.37
CA THR A 30 -6.27 -15.95 -27.03
C THR A 30 -7.56 -16.35 -26.30
N LEU A 31 -8.09 -15.46 -25.45
CA LEU A 31 -9.42 -15.52 -24.88
C LEU A 31 -10.08 -14.15 -25.08
N ASP A 32 -11.16 -14.10 -25.84
CA ASP A 32 -11.95 -12.88 -26.10
C ASP A 32 -13.39 -13.12 -25.63
N ILE A 33 -13.88 -12.25 -24.73
CA ILE A 33 -15.20 -12.35 -24.13
C ILE A 33 -15.91 -11.03 -24.40
N VAL A 34 -16.88 -11.05 -25.31
CA VAL A 34 -17.68 -9.87 -25.63
C VAL A 34 -18.93 -9.85 -24.75
N GLY A 35 -19.10 -8.78 -23.97
CA GLY A 35 -20.26 -8.60 -23.10
C GLY A 35 -21.56 -8.28 -23.83
N SER A 36 -22.65 -8.16 -23.08
CA SER A 36 -23.97 -7.69 -23.52
C SER A 36 -24.46 -6.54 -22.63
N PRO A 37 -23.78 -5.36 -22.67
CA PRO A 37 -23.89 -4.33 -21.62
C PRO A 37 -25.26 -3.66 -21.49
N THR A 38 -26.15 -3.84 -22.47
CA THR A 38 -27.50 -3.27 -22.48
C THR A 38 -28.59 -4.25 -22.05
N ASP A 39 -28.29 -5.53 -21.90
CA ASP A 39 -29.24 -6.56 -21.46
C ASP A 39 -29.13 -6.77 -19.94
N PRO A 40 -30.11 -6.35 -19.13
CA PRO A 40 -30.04 -6.43 -17.67
C PRO A 40 -30.06 -7.88 -17.14
N ASN A 41 -30.35 -8.87 -17.99
CA ASN A 41 -30.34 -10.29 -17.61
C ASN A 41 -29.04 -11.01 -18.01
N LYS A 42 -28.09 -10.29 -18.62
CA LYS A 42 -26.76 -10.80 -18.95
C LYS A 42 -25.71 -10.11 -18.09
N PHE A 43 -25.20 -10.84 -17.11
CA PHE A 43 -24.19 -10.34 -16.19
C PHE A 43 -22.80 -10.46 -16.81
N ASP A 44 -22.28 -9.36 -17.34
CA ASP A 44 -20.94 -9.29 -17.90
C ASP A 44 -19.87 -9.47 -16.83
N GLY A 45 -18.93 -10.40 -17.04
CA GLY A 45 -17.80 -10.58 -16.14
C GLY A 45 -17.10 -11.93 -16.27
N VAL A 46 -15.96 -12.06 -15.59
CA VAL A 46 -15.22 -13.33 -15.44
C VAL A 46 -15.07 -13.62 -13.95
N ILE A 47 -15.58 -14.77 -13.52
CA ILE A 47 -15.43 -15.23 -12.14
C ILE A 47 -14.24 -16.18 -12.07
N ALA A 48 -13.18 -15.78 -11.36
CA ALA A 48 -12.05 -16.65 -11.08
C ALA A 48 -12.45 -17.83 -10.18
N PRO A 49 -11.70 -18.95 -10.18
CA PRO A 49 -11.94 -20.07 -9.27
C PRO A 49 -12.01 -19.61 -7.81
N ARG A 50 -13.06 -20.06 -7.10
CA ARG A 50 -13.26 -19.78 -5.68
C ARG A 50 -12.59 -20.86 -4.84
N ILE A 51 -11.85 -20.48 -3.82
CA ILE A 51 -11.10 -21.42 -2.98
C ILE A 51 -10.94 -20.89 -1.55
N THR A 52 -10.92 -21.76 -0.54
CA THR A 52 -10.57 -21.36 0.83
C THR A 52 -9.07 -21.18 0.95
N ALA A 53 -8.58 -20.37 1.89
CA ALA A 53 -7.13 -20.23 2.06
C ALA A 53 -6.46 -21.55 2.50
N SER A 54 -7.15 -22.40 3.27
CA SER A 54 -6.67 -23.73 3.64
C SER A 54 -6.48 -24.66 2.44
N ASP A 55 -7.44 -24.65 1.50
CA ASP A 55 -7.34 -25.45 0.27
C ASP A 55 -6.33 -24.87 -0.72
N LEU A 56 -6.10 -23.56 -0.67
CA LEU A 56 -5.07 -22.91 -1.47
C LEU A 56 -3.68 -23.28 -0.96
N LYS A 57 -3.50 -23.33 0.37
CA LYS A 57 -2.26 -23.69 1.05
C LYS A 57 -1.83 -25.14 0.86
N SER A 58 -2.79 -26.05 0.66
CA SER A 58 -2.50 -27.46 0.39
C SER A 58 -1.93 -27.70 -1.02
N LYS A 59 -1.87 -26.66 -1.87
CA LYS A 59 -1.34 -26.70 -3.23
C LYS A 59 0.00 -25.99 -3.31
N SER A 60 0.87 -26.50 -4.17
CA SER A 60 2.16 -25.89 -4.49
C SER A 60 2.13 -25.32 -5.91
N TYR A 61 2.29 -24.00 -6.02
CA TYR A 61 2.34 -23.29 -7.30
C TYR A 61 3.80 -22.98 -7.67
N GLY A 62 4.14 -23.07 -8.95
CA GLY A 62 5.49 -22.77 -9.45
C GLY A 62 5.51 -21.61 -10.43
N SER A 63 6.71 -21.29 -10.93
CA SER A 63 6.90 -20.24 -11.95
C SER A 63 5.92 -20.31 -13.13
N PRO A 64 5.57 -21.49 -13.69
CA PRO A 64 4.60 -21.60 -14.80
C PRO A 64 3.18 -21.15 -14.46
N GLN A 65 2.80 -21.08 -13.17
CA GLN A 65 1.48 -20.61 -12.73
C GLN A 65 1.48 -19.13 -12.33
N THR A 66 2.58 -18.40 -12.56
CA THR A 66 2.61 -16.95 -12.32
C THR A 66 1.51 -16.25 -13.12
N GLY A 67 0.74 -15.40 -12.43
CA GLY A 67 -0.43 -14.74 -13.01
C GLY A 67 -1.75 -15.51 -12.84
N ALA A 68 -1.74 -16.70 -12.24
CA ALA A 68 -2.99 -17.37 -11.84
C ALA A 68 -3.77 -16.50 -10.86
N ILE A 69 -5.08 -16.36 -11.07
CA ILE A 69 -5.98 -15.56 -10.23
C ILE A 69 -7.00 -16.48 -9.56
N VAL A 70 -7.25 -16.24 -8.28
CA VAL A 70 -8.29 -16.92 -7.50
C VAL A 70 -9.08 -15.91 -6.67
N TYR A 71 -10.31 -16.28 -6.33
CA TYR A 71 -11.09 -15.58 -5.31
C TYR A 71 -11.06 -16.39 -4.01
N VAL A 72 -10.42 -15.86 -2.97
CA VAL A 72 -10.33 -16.50 -1.66
C VAL A 72 -11.61 -16.22 -0.86
N THR A 73 -12.31 -17.28 -0.47
CA THR A 73 -13.61 -17.21 0.21
C THR A 73 -13.52 -17.16 1.73
N SER A 74 -12.40 -17.58 2.32
CA SER A 74 -12.11 -17.49 3.75
C SER A 74 -10.60 -17.32 4.00
N PRO A 75 -10.18 -16.55 5.02
CA PRO A 75 -8.76 -16.27 5.30
C PRO A 75 -8.00 -17.48 5.85
N ASP A 76 -6.66 -17.45 5.76
CA ASP A 76 -5.78 -18.39 6.46
C ASP A 76 -5.71 -17.99 7.94
N LEU A 77 -6.09 -18.89 8.84
CA LEU A 77 -6.02 -18.68 10.28
C LEU A 77 -4.60 -18.84 10.83
N SER A 78 -3.70 -19.46 10.06
CA SER A 78 -2.29 -19.64 10.41
C SER A 78 -1.37 -19.40 9.19
N PRO A 79 -1.33 -18.17 8.63
CA PRO A 79 -0.64 -17.87 7.37
C PRO A 79 0.81 -18.35 7.34
N SER A 80 1.22 -19.02 6.27
CA SER A 80 2.61 -19.44 6.07
C SER A 80 2.91 -19.77 4.60
N GLY A 81 4.19 -19.81 4.23
CA GLY A 81 4.62 -20.19 2.88
C GLY A 81 3.97 -19.32 1.80
N GLN A 82 3.43 -19.94 0.76
CA GLN A 82 2.82 -19.24 -0.37
C GLN A 82 1.54 -18.47 0.01
N THR A 83 0.89 -18.79 1.14
CA THR A 83 -0.34 -18.13 1.60
C THR A 83 -0.12 -17.13 2.73
N ILE A 84 1.14 -16.72 3.01
CA ILE A 84 1.47 -15.81 4.12
C ILE A 84 0.68 -14.49 4.09
N ASP A 85 0.33 -13.97 2.91
CA ASP A 85 -0.42 -12.72 2.75
C ASP A 85 -1.95 -12.93 2.58
N VAL A 86 -2.43 -14.17 2.67
CA VAL A 86 -3.85 -14.55 2.46
C VAL A 86 -4.63 -14.45 3.76
N THR A 87 -4.65 -13.25 4.35
CA THR A 87 -5.22 -12.98 5.69
C THR A 87 -6.67 -12.51 5.65
N SER A 88 -7.27 -12.39 4.47
CA SER A 88 -8.65 -11.91 4.29
C SER A 88 -9.26 -12.43 2.99
N THR A 89 -10.58 -12.37 2.90
CA THR A 89 -11.29 -12.71 1.66
C THR A 89 -10.96 -11.69 0.54
N GLY A 90 -10.99 -12.15 -0.71
CA GLY A 90 -10.81 -11.28 -1.87
C GLY A 90 -10.07 -11.95 -3.02
N TYR A 91 -9.75 -11.16 -4.04
CA TYR A 91 -8.97 -11.64 -5.19
C TYR A 91 -7.47 -11.65 -4.89
N TYR A 92 -6.80 -12.71 -5.32
CA TYR A 92 -5.36 -12.89 -5.21
C TYR A 92 -4.80 -13.36 -6.55
N PHE A 93 -3.60 -12.92 -6.89
CA PHE A 93 -2.82 -13.51 -7.98
C PHE A 93 -1.56 -14.18 -7.46
N PHE A 94 -1.11 -15.24 -8.12
CA PHE A 94 0.13 -15.92 -7.77
C PHE A 94 1.33 -15.23 -8.43
N ASN A 95 2.33 -14.85 -7.62
CA ASN A 95 3.61 -14.37 -8.10
C ASN A 95 4.68 -15.44 -7.86
N GLY A 96 5.06 -16.16 -8.92
CA GLY A 96 6.06 -17.22 -8.88
C GLY A 96 7.50 -16.76 -9.12
N ALA A 97 7.79 -15.45 -9.08
CA ALA A 97 9.15 -14.96 -9.12
C ALA A 97 9.95 -15.50 -7.91
N PRO A 98 11.22 -15.91 -8.07
CA PRO A 98 12.00 -16.51 -6.98
C PRO A 98 12.10 -15.66 -5.70
N SER A 99 12.05 -14.33 -5.82
CA SER A 99 12.10 -13.39 -4.68
C SER A 99 10.77 -13.16 -3.97
N VAL A 100 9.65 -13.58 -4.56
CA VAL A 100 8.29 -13.32 -4.04
C VAL A 100 7.58 -14.64 -3.68
N ASN A 101 7.48 -15.56 -4.65
CA ASN A 101 6.92 -16.91 -4.54
C ASN A 101 5.70 -17.06 -3.60
N ARG A 102 4.67 -16.23 -3.78
CA ARG A 102 3.48 -16.22 -2.93
C ARG A 102 2.24 -15.63 -3.60
N TRP A 103 1.09 -15.84 -2.99
CA TRP A 103 -0.18 -15.22 -3.33
C TRP A 103 -0.22 -13.77 -2.86
N VAL A 104 -0.43 -12.85 -3.79
CA VAL A 104 -0.49 -11.41 -3.53
C VAL A 104 -1.93 -10.94 -3.70
N LYS A 105 -2.44 -10.22 -2.68
CA LYS A 105 -3.80 -9.68 -2.73
C LYS A 105 -3.91 -8.62 -3.82
N ILE A 106 -4.92 -8.73 -4.67
CA ILE A 106 -5.31 -7.67 -5.59
C ILE A 106 -6.12 -6.66 -4.77
N VAL A 107 -5.49 -5.51 -4.48
CA VAL A 107 -6.15 -4.41 -3.78
C VAL A 107 -6.64 -3.38 -4.78
N SER A 108 -7.92 -3.02 -4.71
CA SER A 108 -8.45 -1.80 -5.31
C SER A 108 -8.65 -0.78 -4.20
N GLY A 109 -7.91 0.32 -4.29
CA GLY A 109 -7.97 1.40 -3.31
C GLY A 109 -6.90 2.42 -3.60
N ASN A 110 -7.13 3.66 -3.15
CA ASN A 110 -6.07 4.66 -3.12
C ASN A 110 -4.89 4.04 -2.36
N LEU A 111 -3.76 3.86 -3.04
CA LEU A 111 -2.51 3.60 -2.34
C LEU A 111 -2.35 4.77 -1.39
N ALA A 112 -2.66 4.58 -0.11
CA ALA A 112 -2.29 5.52 0.93
C ALA A 112 -0.77 5.41 1.04
N LEU A 113 -0.07 6.04 0.10
CA LEU A 113 1.34 6.28 0.24
C LEU A 113 1.43 7.21 1.45
N ASN A 114 1.87 6.66 2.58
CA ASN A 114 2.29 7.43 3.74
C ASN A 114 3.15 8.59 3.23
N GLY A 115 2.63 9.83 3.32
CA GLY A 115 3.31 11.03 2.82
C GLY A 115 2.62 11.84 1.71
N ILE A 116 1.54 11.38 1.07
CA ILE A 116 0.82 12.22 0.07
C ILE A 116 -0.20 13.16 0.72
N THR A 117 -0.85 12.73 1.80
CA THR A 117 -1.63 13.64 2.67
C THR A 117 -0.83 13.87 3.93
N ALA A 118 -0.35 15.09 4.12
CA ALA A 118 0.34 15.52 5.32
C ALA A 118 -0.71 16.00 6.35
N PRO A 119 -0.91 15.30 7.48
CA PRO A 119 -1.87 15.71 8.50
C PRO A 119 -1.65 17.16 8.98
N TYR A 120 -2.74 17.87 9.26
CA TYR A 120 -2.74 19.24 9.77
C TYR A 120 -3.59 19.33 11.03
N ASP A 121 -2.95 19.61 12.17
CA ASP A 121 -3.60 19.68 13.48
C ASP A 121 -3.56 21.09 14.07
N THR A 122 -4.62 21.45 14.79
CA THR A 122 -4.81 22.76 15.43
C THR A 122 -5.16 22.63 16.92
N PRO A 123 -4.30 21.99 17.73
CA PRO A 123 -4.56 21.83 19.15
C PRO A 123 -4.73 23.21 19.82
N ASN A 124 -5.57 23.30 20.86
CA ASN A 124 -5.78 24.54 21.62
C ASN A 124 -5.98 24.29 23.13
N SER A 125 -5.37 23.22 23.65
CA SER A 125 -5.47 22.87 25.07
C SER A 125 -4.31 21.99 25.50
N GLY A 126 -3.72 22.30 26.66
CA GLY A 126 -2.75 21.44 27.33
C GLY A 126 -1.44 21.22 26.57
N SER A 127 -0.66 20.26 27.04
CA SER A 127 0.61 19.86 26.43
C SER A 127 0.36 18.76 25.40
N LEU A 128 0.77 18.98 24.15
CA LEU A 128 0.56 18.01 23.08
C LEU A 128 1.80 17.12 22.90
N LEU A 129 1.64 15.80 23.02
CA LEU A 129 2.65 14.81 22.64
C LEU A 129 2.49 14.43 21.16
N LEU A 130 3.51 14.69 20.35
CA LEU A 130 3.51 14.33 18.93
C LEU A 130 3.80 12.85 18.72
N ASN A 131 3.19 12.29 17.67
CA ASN A 131 3.32 10.89 17.27
C ASN A 131 3.25 10.77 15.74
N ASP A 132 3.20 9.53 15.24
CA ASP A 132 3.18 9.18 13.82
C ASP A 132 1.96 9.69 13.03
N LYS A 133 0.92 10.18 13.71
CA LYS A 133 -0.27 10.77 13.08
C LYS A 133 -0.15 12.27 12.82
N HIS A 134 0.88 12.93 13.36
CA HIS A 134 1.08 14.36 13.22
C HIS A 134 2.08 14.66 12.10
N TYR A 135 1.89 15.78 11.40
CA TYR A 135 2.88 16.31 10.46
C TYR A 135 3.00 17.83 10.58
N THR A 136 1.95 18.58 10.26
CA THR A 136 1.88 20.02 10.53
C THR A 136 1.04 20.28 11.77
N VAL A 137 1.56 21.02 12.74
CA VAL A 137 0.88 21.37 13.97
C VAL A 137 0.90 22.89 14.15
N ARG A 138 -0.27 23.51 14.13
CA ARG A 138 -0.45 24.93 14.45
C ARG A 138 -0.88 25.08 15.90
N ILE A 139 -0.02 25.73 16.68
CA ILE A 139 -0.11 25.84 18.14
C ILE A 139 -0.88 27.11 18.50
N PHE A 140 -1.91 26.98 19.34
CA PHE A 140 -2.76 28.09 19.77
C PHE A 140 -2.57 28.43 21.26
N GLY A 141 -3.25 29.50 21.70
CA GLY A 141 -3.06 30.10 23.02
C GLY A 141 -3.34 29.16 24.19
N GLY A 142 -4.30 28.24 24.06
CA GLY A 142 -4.66 27.28 25.10
C GLY A 142 -3.67 26.13 25.28
N ASN A 143 -2.70 25.97 24.38
CA ASN A 143 -1.61 25.02 24.59
C ASN A 143 -0.65 25.50 25.66
N THR A 144 -0.08 24.56 26.41
CA THR A 144 0.96 24.84 27.39
C THR A 144 2.36 24.50 26.88
N GLY A 145 2.46 23.61 25.89
CA GLY A 145 3.72 23.20 25.25
C GLY A 145 3.54 22.07 24.24
N ILE A 146 4.62 21.73 23.56
CA ILE A 146 4.73 20.60 22.63
C ILE A 146 5.83 19.66 23.12
N ILE A 147 5.54 18.37 23.10
CA ILE A 147 6.48 17.31 23.46
C ILE A 147 6.71 16.46 22.23
N LEU A 148 7.95 16.40 21.76
CA LEU A 148 8.38 15.53 20.66
C LEU A 148 8.68 14.12 21.20
N PRO A 149 8.43 13.07 20.41
CA PRO A 149 8.80 11.71 20.81
C PRO A 149 10.32 11.56 20.88
N ASP A 150 10.78 10.49 21.52
CA ASP A 150 12.18 10.09 21.54
C ASP A 150 12.70 9.94 20.10
N ALA A 151 13.69 10.76 19.73
CA ALA A 151 14.25 10.80 18.39
C ALA A 151 14.77 9.44 17.92
N SER A 152 15.30 8.62 18.83
CA SER A 152 15.84 7.29 18.55
C SER A 152 14.79 6.31 18.01
N THR A 153 13.52 6.53 18.34
CA THR A 153 12.41 5.69 17.91
C THR A 153 11.82 6.10 16.55
N CYS A 154 12.22 7.26 16.02
CA CYS A 154 11.58 7.84 14.84
C CYS A 154 12.54 8.58 13.89
N LYS A 155 13.74 8.01 13.65
CA LYS A 155 14.72 8.55 12.70
C LYS A 155 14.08 8.89 11.35
N GLY A 156 14.34 10.10 10.86
CA GLY A 156 13.82 10.61 9.60
C GLY A 156 12.43 11.24 9.67
N ARG A 157 11.71 11.13 10.79
CA ARG A 157 10.39 11.76 10.96
C ARG A 157 10.51 13.28 10.92
N ILE A 158 9.59 13.93 10.20
CA ILE A 158 9.52 15.38 10.04
C ILE A 158 8.25 15.91 10.72
N TYR A 159 8.38 17.04 11.41
CA TYR A 159 7.25 17.86 11.84
C TYR A 159 7.42 19.31 11.39
N ILE A 160 6.30 19.98 11.10
CA ILE A 160 6.21 21.41 10.91
C ILE A 160 5.44 22.00 12.09
N LEU A 161 6.09 22.81 12.90
CA LEU A 161 5.50 23.51 14.04
C LEU A 161 5.24 24.96 13.66
N ILE A 162 4.03 25.46 13.91
CA ILE A 162 3.64 26.84 13.60
C ILE A 162 3.09 27.49 14.88
N GLY A 163 3.77 28.51 15.39
CA GLY A 163 3.23 29.36 16.44
C GLY A 163 2.18 30.30 15.87
N SER A 164 0.91 30.10 16.21
CA SER A 164 -0.16 30.96 15.73
C SER A 164 0.08 32.42 16.13
N ASN A 165 -0.31 33.37 15.29
CA ASN A 165 -0.08 34.78 15.54
C ASN A 165 -0.67 35.21 16.89
N GLY A 166 0.07 35.98 17.67
CA GLY A 166 -0.37 36.54 18.95
C GLY A 166 -0.30 35.61 20.17
N ILE A 167 0.21 34.38 20.04
CA ILE A 167 0.44 33.52 21.21
C ILE A 167 1.69 33.95 21.99
N SER A 168 1.64 33.77 23.32
CA SER A 168 2.84 33.79 24.16
C SER A 168 3.73 32.57 23.89
N SER A 169 5.00 32.66 24.30
CA SER A 169 5.97 31.57 24.14
C SER A 169 5.46 30.27 24.79
N LYS A 170 5.53 29.18 24.03
CA LYS A 170 5.17 27.81 24.44
C LYS A 170 6.43 26.96 24.46
N SER A 171 6.57 26.10 25.46
CA SER A 171 7.72 25.19 25.53
C SER A 171 7.70 24.17 24.39
N ILE A 172 8.88 23.82 23.91
CA ILE A 172 9.10 22.62 23.09
C ILE A 172 10.11 21.76 23.86
N SER A 173 9.75 20.52 24.13
CA SER A 173 10.61 19.53 24.78
C SER A 173 10.58 18.19 24.04
N THR A 174 11.45 17.27 24.44
CA THR A 174 11.46 15.89 23.97
C THR A 174 11.11 14.95 25.12
N VAL A 175 10.50 13.79 24.83
CA VAL A 175 10.26 12.74 25.83
C VAL A 175 11.59 12.19 26.35
N ALA A 176 12.54 11.98 25.43
CA ALA A 176 13.90 11.51 25.69
C ALA A 176 14.81 11.85 24.49
N GLY A 177 16.12 11.66 24.66
CA GLY A 177 17.12 11.96 23.62
C GLY A 177 17.60 13.41 23.62
N GLY A 178 18.37 13.78 22.59
CA GLY A 178 18.84 15.15 22.41
C GLY A 178 17.68 16.12 22.13
N GLY A 179 17.87 17.39 22.46
CA GLY A 179 16.89 18.46 22.20
C GLY A 179 16.72 18.76 20.71
N ILE A 180 16.11 19.91 20.41
CA ILE A 180 15.99 20.42 19.05
C ILE A 180 17.20 21.33 18.78
N TYR A 181 18.16 20.88 17.99
CA TYR A 181 19.35 21.64 17.65
C TYR A 181 19.17 22.43 16.35
N ASP A 182 19.71 23.65 16.32
CA ASP A 182 19.67 24.52 15.16
C ASP A 182 21.08 24.93 14.76
N ASP A 183 21.57 24.37 13.65
CA ASP A 183 22.92 24.60 13.15
C ASP A 183 23.15 26.06 12.73
N VAL A 184 22.10 26.77 12.30
CA VAL A 184 22.22 28.18 11.85
C VAL A 184 22.47 29.10 13.03
N THR A 185 21.76 28.87 14.14
CA THR A 185 21.93 29.68 15.36
C THR A 185 22.90 29.07 16.37
N ASN A 186 23.42 27.87 16.11
CA ASN A 186 24.30 27.11 16.98
C ASN A 186 23.73 26.98 18.42
N ALA A 187 22.44 26.69 18.52
CA ALA A 187 21.69 26.71 19.77
C ALA A 187 20.55 25.69 19.77
N ASN A 188 20.11 25.29 20.96
CA ASN A 188 18.91 24.47 21.12
C ASN A 188 17.64 25.33 21.14
N ILE A 189 16.64 24.91 20.38
CA ILE A 189 15.28 25.45 20.43
C ILE A 189 14.51 24.76 21.55
N SER A 190 14.04 25.56 22.50
CA SER A 190 13.25 25.08 23.65
C SER A 190 11.86 25.72 23.73
N SER A 191 11.52 26.59 22.77
CA SER A 191 10.22 27.25 22.73
C SER A 191 9.82 27.71 21.34
N ILE A 192 8.54 27.99 21.17
CA ILE A 192 7.95 28.62 19.98
C ILE A 192 6.93 29.68 20.40
N SER A 193 7.05 30.85 19.80
CA SER A 193 6.21 32.02 20.03
C SER A 193 5.37 32.32 18.78
N GLY A 194 4.46 33.29 18.89
CA GLY A 194 3.70 33.75 17.74
C GLY A 194 4.59 34.16 16.57
N SER A 195 4.13 33.85 15.35
CA SER A 195 4.83 34.14 14.08
C SER A 195 6.11 33.34 13.82
N GLN A 196 6.48 32.40 14.71
CA GLN A 196 7.59 31.49 14.47
C GLN A 196 7.13 30.18 13.81
N ARG A 197 8.01 29.60 13.00
CA ARG A 197 7.82 28.29 12.37
C ARG A 197 9.13 27.52 12.45
N TYR A 198 9.00 26.21 12.65
CA TYR A 198 10.12 25.29 12.62
C TYR A 198 9.72 24.05 11.83
N GLN A 199 10.49 23.73 10.80
CA GLN A 199 10.50 22.39 10.24
C GLN A 199 11.66 21.64 10.89
N ILE A 200 11.34 20.54 11.55
CA ILE A 200 12.30 19.75 12.30
C ILE A 200 12.30 18.31 11.83
N GLN A 201 13.46 17.66 11.90
CA GLN A 201 13.62 16.26 11.53
C GLN A 201 14.41 15.51 12.60
N SER A 202 13.99 14.28 12.91
CA SER A 202 14.79 13.41 13.77
C SER A 202 15.98 12.83 13.00
N ASP A 203 17.19 12.93 13.57
CA ASP A 203 18.40 12.29 13.05
C ASP A 203 18.63 10.86 13.62
N GLY A 204 17.78 10.45 14.56
CA GLY A 204 17.88 9.18 15.32
C GLY A 204 18.57 9.29 16.68
N ILE A 205 18.99 10.49 17.10
CA ILE A 205 19.62 10.79 18.39
C ILE A 205 18.96 12.04 19.01
N SER A 206 18.74 13.06 18.20
CA SER A 206 18.17 14.36 18.52
C SER A 206 17.23 14.83 17.40
N TRP A 207 16.68 16.04 17.56
CA TRP A 207 15.92 16.71 16.51
C TRP A 207 16.76 17.83 15.94
N ILE A 208 16.75 18.02 14.62
CA ILE A 208 17.46 19.11 13.95
C ILE A 208 16.47 20.04 13.25
N VAL A 209 16.74 21.34 13.25
CA VAL A 209 15.98 22.32 12.45
C VAL A 209 16.46 22.25 11.00
N ILE A 210 15.54 21.96 10.09
CA ILE A 210 15.80 21.87 8.63
C ILE A 210 15.10 22.96 7.83
N GLY A 211 14.27 23.80 8.47
CA GLY A 211 13.58 24.92 7.84
C GLY A 211 12.91 25.84 8.88
N ARG A 212 12.68 27.11 8.48
CA ARG A 212 12.02 28.15 9.26
C ARG A 212 11.03 28.93 8.39
#